data_AF-R5FMV8-F1
#
_entry.id   AF-R5FMV8-F1
#
_cell.length_a   1.000
_cell.length_b   1.000
_cell.length_c   1.000
_cell.angle_alpha   90.00
_cell.angle_beta   90.00
_cell.angle_gamma   90.00
#
_symmetry.space_group_name_H-M   'P 1'
#
loop_
_entity.id
_entity.type
_entity.pdbx_description
1 polymer ?
#
loop_
_entity_poly.entity_id
_entity_poly.type
_entity_poly.pdbx_seq_one_letter_code
_entity_poly.pdbx_strand_id
1 'polypeptide(L)'
;MFTVIGLMFGGMILGYLFRRQQLSWICKVITVLIWLLLFLLGVEVGGNRRIIEGLTTLGAEALAITLACMLGSCLCAWGLWYFLYKRKGGRA
;
A
#
# COMPACT_ATOMS: atom_id res chain seq x y z
N MET A 1 15.43 7.96 -10.90
CA MET A 1 14.82 8.55 -9.68
C MET A 1 14.03 9.81 -10.00
N PHE A 2 14.61 10.79 -10.71
CA PHE A 2 13.89 11.99 -11.16
C PHE A 2 12.61 11.72 -11.96
N THR A 3 12.58 10.67 -12.80
CA THR A 3 11.36 10.31 -13.56
C THR A 3 10.19 9.93 -12.65
N VAL A 4 10.46 9.21 -11.56
CA VAL A 4 9.43 8.81 -10.59
C VAL A 4 8.92 10.03 -9.84
N ILE A 5 9.83 10.92 -9.43
CA ILE A 5 9.49 12.18 -8.77
C ILE A 5 8.66 13.07 -9.70
N GLY A 6 9.08 13.22 -10.96
CA GLY A 6 8.36 13.99 -11.97
C GLY A 6 6.97 13.43 -12.26
N LEU A 7 6.83 12.10 -12.32
CA LEU A 7 5.54 11.43 -12.49
C LEU A 7 4.61 11.67 -11.28
N MET A 8 5.16 11.66 -10.07
CA MET A 8 4.41 11.91 -8.83
C MET A 8 3.90 13.36 -8.78
N PHE A 9 4.74 14.33 -9.12
CA PHE A 9 4.34 15.74 -9.25
C PHE A 9 3.32 15.94 -10.37
N GLY A 10 3.52 15.30 -11.52
CA GLY A 10 2.58 15.33 -12.63
C GLY A 10 1.21 14.78 -12.24
N GLY A 11 1.18 13.64 -11.54
CA GLY A 11 -0.05 13.04 -11.01
C GLY A 11 -0.79 13.94 -10.03
N MET A 12 -0.07 14.67 -9.18
CA MET A 12 -0.66 15.63 -8.25
C MET A 12 -1.29 16.84 -8.98
N ILE A 13 -0.61 17.37 -10.00
CA ILE A 13 -1.12 18.49 -10.82
C ILE A 13 -2.36 18.05 -11.62
N LEU A 14 -2.30 16.87 -12.26
CA LEU A 14 -3.43 16.27 -12.97
C LEU A 14 -4.61 16.03 -12.03
N GLY A 15 -4.37 15.46 -10.84
CA GLY A 15 -5.39 15.24 -9.82
C GLY A 15 -6.01 16.54 -9.30
N TYR A 16 -5.22 17.60 -9.17
CA TYR A 16 -5.71 18.92 -8.75
C TYR A 16 -6.58 19.59 -9.83
N LEU A 17 -6.20 19.49 -11.10
CA LEU A 17 -6.96 20.03 -12.23
C LEU A 17 -8.31 19.30 -12.40
N PHE A 18 -8.34 18.00 -12.12
CA PHE A 18 -9.52 17.14 -12.30
C PHE A 18 -10.40 17.02 -11.03
N ARG A 19 -10.08 17.79 -9.98
CA ARG A 19 -10.75 17.77 -8.66
C ARG A 19 -12.24 18.12 -8.67
N ARG A 20 -12.74 18.79 -9.72
CA ARG A 20 -14.16 19.21 -9.81
C ARG A 20 -15.10 18.15 -10.40
N GLN A 21 -14.59 17.10 -11.03
CA GLN A 21 -15.42 16.03 -11.60
C GLN A 21 -15.49 14.89 -10.58
N GLN A 22 -16.70 14.43 -10.23
CA GLN A 22 -16.85 13.22 -9.42
C GLN A 22 -16.67 12.00 -10.30
N LEU A 23 -15.42 11.55 -10.42
CA LEU A 23 -15.03 10.45 -11.30
C LEU A 23 -15.30 9.08 -10.66
N SER A 24 -16.53 8.87 -10.19
CA SER A 24 -16.97 7.59 -9.64
C SER A 24 -16.77 6.44 -10.64
N TRP A 25 -16.77 6.74 -11.94
CA TRP A 25 -16.45 5.79 -13.01
C TRP A 25 -14.98 5.35 -13.00
N ILE A 26 -14.03 6.25 -12.71
CA ILE A 26 -12.60 5.92 -12.63
C ILE A 26 -12.34 4.96 -11.47
N CYS A 27 -12.96 5.18 -10.30
CA CYS A 27 -12.85 4.21 -9.20
C CYS A 27 -13.30 2.81 -9.63
N LYS A 28 -14.42 2.72 -10.38
CA LYS A 28 -14.93 1.44 -10.88
C LYS A 28 -13.96 0.80 -11.89
N VAL A 29 -13.39 1.58 -12.80
CA VAL A 29 -12.37 1.11 -13.76
C VAL A 29 -11.11 0.64 -13.03
N ILE A 30 -10.60 1.40 -12.05
CA ILE A 30 -9.43 1.01 -11.26
C ILE A 30 -9.68 -0.31 -10.52
N THR A 31 -10.85 -0.48 -9.89
CA THR A 31 -11.19 -1.74 -9.22
C THR A 31 -11.19 -2.92 -10.19
N VAL A 32 -11.76 -2.76 -11.39
CA VAL A 32 -11.73 -3.80 -12.43
C VAL A 32 -10.30 -4.10 -12.88
N LEU A 33 -9.47 -3.09 -13.08
CA LEU A 33 -8.05 -3.26 -13.43
C LEU A 33 -7.29 -3.99 -12.33
N ILE A 34 -7.50 -3.66 -11.06
CA ILE A 34 -6.88 -4.35 -9.92
C ILE A 34 -7.30 -5.82 -9.92
N TRP A 35 -8.59 -6.10 -10.11
CA TRP A 35 -9.08 -7.49 -10.21
C TRP A 35 -8.39 -8.26 -11.33
N LEU A 36 -8.27 -7.65 -12.51
CA LEU A 36 -7.61 -8.27 -13.66
C LEU A 36 -6.11 -8.48 -13.41
N LEU A 37 -5.45 -7.51 -12.78
CA LEU A 37 -4.03 -7.59 -12.43
C LEU A 37 -3.77 -8.69 -11.39
N LEU A 38 -4.62 -8.77 -10.35
CA LEU A 38 -4.56 -9.81 -9.33
C LEU A 38 -4.82 -11.20 -9.93
N PHE A 39 -5.76 -11.29 -10.88
CA PHE A 39 -6.03 -12.53 -11.60
C PHE A 39 -4.82 -12.98 -12.43
N LEU A 40 -4.25 -12.07 -13.24
CA LEU A 40 -3.03 -12.35 -14.01
C LEU A 40 -1.88 -12.79 -13.11
N LEU A 41 -1.66 -12.07 -12.01
CA LEU A 41 -0.63 -12.41 -11.04
C LEU A 41 -0.85 -13.80 -10.44
N GLY A 42 -2.09 -14.14 -10.08
CA GLY A 42 -2.43 -15.47 -9.56
C GLY A 42 -2.14 -16.59 -10.56
N VAL A 43 -2.39 -16.37 -11.85
CA VAL A 43 -2.12 -17.35 -12.92
C VAL A 43 -0.61 -17.50 -13.16
N GLU A 44 0.14 -16.41 -13.26
CA GLU A 44 1.59 -16.43 -13.45
C GLU A 44 2.31 -17.12 -12.29
N VAL A 45 1.88 -16.84 -11.07
CA VAL A 45 2.45 -17.39 -9.84
C VAL A 45 2.03 -18.85 -9.64
N GLY A 46 0.78 -19.22 -9.97
CA GLY A 46 0.26 -20.58 -9.83
C GLY A 46 0.70 -21.57 -10.91
N GLY A 47 1.11 -21.10 -12.09
CA GLY A 47 1.58 -21.96 -13.19
C GLY A 47 3.02 -22.46 -13.04
N ASN A 48 3.80 -21.90 -12.11
CA ASN A 48 5.23 -22.21 -11.98
C ASN A 48 5.54 -23.02 -10.72
N ARG A 49 5.85 -24.31 -10.90
CA ARG A 49 6.16 -25.25 -9.82
C ARG A 49 7.31 -24.78 -8.91
N ARG A 50 8.31 -24.09 -9.46
CA ARG A 50 9.40 -23.49 -8.67
C ARG A 50 8.94 -22.33 -7.79
N ILE A 51 7.96 -21.55 -8.26
CA ILE A 51 7.38 -20.46 -7.49
C ILE A 51 6.47 -21.01 -6.39
N ILE A 52 5.72 -22.09 -6.65
CA ILE A 52 4.88 -22.77 -5.63
C ILE A 52 5.71 -23.39 -4.50
N GLU A 53 6.81 -24.06 -4.82
CA GLU A 53 7.71 -24.63 -3.81
C GLU A 53 8.42 -23.52 -3.01
N GLY A 54 8.86 -22.45 -3.69
CA GLY A 54 9.44 -21.28 -3.05
C GLY A 54 8.43 -20.43 -2.28
N LEU A 55 7.15 -20.42 -2.68
CA LEU A 55 6.07 -19.67 -2.04
C LEU A 55 5.81 -20.14 -0.62
N THR A 56 6.02 -21.43 -0.33
CA THR A 56 5.78 -21.96 1.01
C THR A 56 6.85 -21.43 1.98
N THR A 57 8.11 -21.39 1.56
CA THR A 57 9.22 -20.89 2.38
C THR A 57 9.27 -19.35 2.40
N LEU A 58 9.28 -18.72 1.21
CA LEU A 58 9.26 -17.26 1.06
C LEU A 58 7.97 -16.64 1.59
N GLY A 59 6.84 -17.34 1.49
CA GLY A 59 5.56 -16.88 2.01
C GLY A 59 5.57 -16.86 3.54
N ALA A 60 6.12 -17.88 4.19
CA ALA A 60 6.27 -17.88 5.66
C ALA A 60 7.20 -16.76 6.13
N GLU A 61 8.33 -16.55 5.48
CA GLU A 61 9.25 -15.45 5.77
C GLU A 61 8.59 -14.07 5.52
N ALA A 62 7.91 -13.90 4.39
CA ALA A 62 7.19 -12.67 4.06
C ALA A 62 6.07 -12.37 5.06
N LEU A 63 5.34 -13.39 5.52
CA LEU A 63 4.32 -13.23 6.55
C LEU A 63 4.94 -12.78 7.88
N ALA A 64 6.05 -13.40 8.29
CA ALA A 64 6.76 -13.01 9.51
C ALA A 64 7.24 -11.54 9.44
N ILE A 65 7.84 -11.14 8.32
CA ILE A 65 8.30 -9.75 8.10
C ILE A 65 7.11 -8.78 8.10
N THR A 66 6.02 -9.14 7.43
CA THR A 66 4.82 -8.30 7.35
C THR A 66 4.20 -8.09 8.73
N LEU A 67 4.06 -9.15 9.53
CA LEU A 67 3.55 -9.06 10.90
C LEU A 67 4.48 -8.23 11.79
N ALA A 68 5.79 -8.46 11.72
CA ALA A 68 6.76 -7.68 12.48
C ALA A 68 6.70 -6.18 12.11
N CYS A 69 6.60 -5.86 10.81
CA CYS A 69 6.52 -4.49 10.31
C CYS A 69 5.19 -3.81 10.70
N MET A 70 4.08 -4.55 10.64
CA MET A 70 2.75 -4.06 11.00
C MET A 70 2.66 -3.77 12.51
N LEU A 71 3.14 -4.71 13.36
CA LEU A 71 3.23 -4.51 14.80
C LEU A 71 4.18 -3.36 15.16
N GLY A 72 5.35 -3.28 14.51
CA GLY A 72 6.30 -2.18 14.71
C GLY A 72 5.68 -0.83 14.35
N SER A 73 4.99 -0.73 13.22
CA SER A 73 4.31 0.50 12.80
C SER A 73 3.19 0.91 13.77
N CYS A 74 2.37 -0.04 14.23
CA CYS A 74 1.32 0.19 15.22
C CYS A 74 1.90 0.62 16.57
N LEU A 75 2.97 -0.03 17.05
CA LEU A 75 3.64 0.32 18.30
C LEU A 75 4.30 1.71 18.23
N CYS A 76 4.95 2.05 17.12
CA CYS A 76 5.51 3.38 16.92
C CYS A 76 4.42 4.46 16.85
N ALA A 77 3.31 4.20 16.15
CA ALA A 77 2.18 5.11 16.10
C ALA A 77 1.56 5.32 17.49
N TRP A 78 1.41 4.25 18.27
CA TRP A 78 0.93 4.32 19.64
C TRP A 78 1.90 5.05 20.58
N GLY A 79 3.21 4.80 20.44
CA GLY A 79 4.26 5.51 21.17
C GLY A 79 4.30 7.00 20.84
N LEU A 80 4.13 7.36 19.56
CA LEU A 80 4.01 8.75 19.14
C LEU A 80 2.75 9.40 19.72
N TRP A 81 1.61 8.71 19.68
CA TRP A 81 0.36 9.18 20.29
C TRP A 81 0.53 9.42 21.80
N TYR A 82 1.12 8.47 22.52
CA TYR A 82 1.39 8.61 23.95
C TYR A 82 2.38 9.74 24.25
N PHE A 83 3.47 9.88 23.48
CA PHE A 83 4.44 10.96 23.64
C PHE A 83 3.82 12.33 23.36
N LEU A 84 3.00 12.45 22.32
CA LEU A 84 2.32 13.69 21.95
C LEU A 84 1.25 14.06 22.98
N TYR A 85 0.51 13.08 23.51
CA TYR A 85 -0.50 13.29 24.55
C TYR A 85 0.13 13.64 25.90
N LYS A 86 1.23 12.98 26.28
CA LYS A 86 2.02 13.34 27.47
C LYS A 86 2.61 14.75 27.36
N ARG A 87 2.98 15.21 26.16
CA ARG A 87 3.40 16.61 25.90
C ARG A 87 2.24 17.60 25.89
N LYS A 88 1.02 17.15 25.58
CA LYS A 88 -0.23 17.93 25.63
C LYS A 88 -1.00 17.79 26.95
N GLY A 89 -0.39 17.22 28.00
CA GLY A 89 -0.87 17.27 29.39
C GLY A 89 -0.74 18.67 30.01
N GLY A 90 -1.19 19.69 29.30
CA GLY A 90 -1.11 21.09 29.70
C GLY A 90 -1.90 22.04 28.81
N ARG A 91 -3.06 21.61 28.30
CA ARG A 91 -4.22 22.43 27.84
C ARG A 91 -5.19 21.52 27.08
N ALA A 92 -5.99 20.78 27.85
CA ALA A 92 -7.39 20.53 27.49
C ALA A 92 -8.22 21.58 28.24
#